data_AF-A0A7K4CQD0-F1
#
_entry.id   AF-A0A7K4CQD0-F1
#
_cell.length_a   1.000
_cell.length_b   1.000
_cell.length_c   1.000
_cell.angle_alpha   90.00
_cell.angle_beta   90.00
_cell.angle_gamma   90.00
#
_symmetry.space_group_name_H-M   'P 1'
#
loop_
_entity.id
_entity.type
_entity.pdbx_description
1 polymer ?
#
loop_
_entity_poly.entity_id
_entity_poly.type
_entity_poly.pdbx_seq_one_letter_code
_entity_poly.pdbx_strand_id
1 'polypeptide(L)'
;MASVSASRGVKMTRILVENQLQKRRDIRAMKAAQPELSCRALAKSLHTSFRVVSDALTSDASELVPTNRPAIACPVPTKEALAPRPYQASAARASIGRNTLLVLPTGLGKTIVALLHVQAILSSAPAGISLMMAPTKALLVQHRDLFQRHLAIPGAALAIVDGETTPDNRRTFYQSLAGKRVVLFMTPQTVQHDLEKGRLPREAIIDLVVDEAHHATRGDPYALVYTYLREHHIQPRVLAMTASPGETEQRIIDVCQNLGINP
;
A
#
# COMPACT_ATOMS: atom_id res chain seq x y z
N MET A 1 -7.98 36.87 13.80
CA MET A 1 -7.18 36.55 12.60
C MET A 1 -6.80 35.08 12.65
N ALA A 2 -7.50 34.21 11.93
CA ALA A 2 -7.14 32.80 11.80
C ALA A 2 -7.24 32.42 10.32
N SER A 3 -6.08 32.13 9.73
CA SER A 3 -5.91 31.74 8.33
C SER A 3 -6.25 30.26 8.16
N VAL A 4 -7.31 30.00 7.40
CA VAL A 4 -7.65 28.67 6.87
C VAL A 4 -7.10 28.58 5.45
N SER A 5 -6.11 27.71 5.21
CA SER A 5 -5.66 27.37 3.86
C SER A 5 -4.93 26.04 3.83
N ALA A 6 -5.63 24.96 3.46
CA ALA A 6 -5.10 23.81 2.70
C ALA A 6 -6.18 22.72 2.51
N SER A 7 -7.16 22.93 1.62
CA SER A 7 -8.09 21.84 1.21
C SER A 7 -8.69 21.97 -0.19
N ARG A 8 -8.28 22.97 -0.99
CA ARG A 8 -8.90 23.26 -2.30
C ARG A 8 -8.31 22.48 -3.48
N GLY A 9 -7.09 21.94 -3.39
CA GLY A 9 -6.40 21.31 -4.54
C GLY A 9 -6.88 19.89 -4.92
N VAL A 10 -7.12 19.01 -3.94
CA VAL A 10 -7.48 17.60 -4.21
C VAL A 10 -8.93 17.46 -4.70
N LYS A 11 -9.86 18.23 -4.12
CA LYS A 11 -11.28 18.22 -4.53
C LYS A 11 -11.45 18.76 -5.96
N MET A 12 -10.69 19.80 -6.31
CA MET A 12 -10.71 20.40 -7.65
C MET A 12 -10.12 19.47 -8.71
N THR A 13 -9.05 18.72 -8.39
CA THR A 13 -8.46 17.73 -9.30
C THR A 13 -9.44 16.58 -9.59
N ARG A 14 -10.17 16.10 -8.57
CA ARG A 14 -11.20 15.06 -8.73
C ARG A 14 -12.40 15.53 -9.58
N ILE A 15 -12.87 16.75 -9.36
CA ILE A 15 -13.94 17.37 -10.16
C ILE A 15 -13.49 17.56 -11.62
N LEU A 16 -12.23 17.97 -11.83
CA LEU A 16 -11.64 18.10 -13.16
C LEU A 16 -11.61 16.74 -13.89
N VAL A 17 -11.23 15.66 -13.21
CA VAL A 17 -11.21 14.31 -13.82
C VAL A 17 -12.61 13.79 -14.13
N GLU A 18 -13.58 13.96 -13.22
CA GLU A 18 -14.98 13.55 -13.45
C GLU A 18 -15.61 14.30 -14.63
N ASN A 19 -15.37 15.62 -14.74
CA ASN A 19 -15.84 16.42 -15.88
C ASN A 19 -15.20 16.00 -17.20
N GLN A 20 -13.91 15.63 -17.20
CA GLN A 20 -13.23 15.14 -18.41
C GLN A 20 -13.78 13.76 -18.84
N LEU A 21 -14.10 12.89 -17.89
CA LEU A 21 -14.70 11.57 -18.17
C LEU A 21 -16.14 11.69 -18.69
N GLN A 22 -16.96 12.57 -18.10
CA GLN A 22 -18.31 12.82 -18.59
C GLN A 22 -18.27 13.36 -20.02
N LYS A 23 -17.38 14.33 -20.29
CA LYS A 23 -17.20 14.89 -21.63
C LYS A 23 -16.80 13.84 -22.67
N ARG A 24 -15.95 12.87 -22.30
CA ARG A 24 -15.59 11.74 -23.18
C ARG A 24 -16.76 10.81 -23.46
N ARG A 25 -17.64 10.56 -22.48
CA ARG A 25 -18.87 9.76 -22.67
C ARG A 25 -19.82 10.45 -23.63
N ASP A 26 -20.01 11.75 -23.47
CA ASP A 26 -20.90 12.54 -24.33
C ASP A 26 -20.39 12.54 -25.79
N ILE A 27 -19.07 12.68 -26.00
CA ILE A 27 -18.44 12.59 -27.33
C ILE A 27 -18.71 11.22 -27.99
N ARG A 28 -18.53 10.12 -27.25
CA ARG A 28 -18.75 8.77 -27.78
C ARG A 28 -20.22 8.49 -28.06
N ALA A 29 -21.12 8.93 -27.17
CA ALA A 29 -22.56 8.80 -27.35
C ALA A 29 -23.04 9.55 -28.60
N MET A 30 -22.55 10.78 -28.83
CA MET A 30 -22.87 11.53 -30.04
C MET A 30 -22.30 10.91 -31.32
N LYS A 31 -21.06 10.38 -31.27
CA LYS A 31 -20.48 9.67 -32.43
C LYS A 31 -21.25 8.38 -32.76
N ALA A 32 -21.76 7.68 -31.75
CA ALA A 32 -22.59 6.49 -31.94
C ALA A 32 -23.98 6.84 -32.50
N ALA A 33 -24.59 7.95 -32.04
CA ALA A 33 -25.87 8.43 -32.54
C ALA A 33 -25.79 9.02 -33.96
N GLN A 34 -24.63 9.55 -34.36
CA GLN A 34 -24.40 10.16 -35.67
C GLN A 34 -23.05 9.69 -36.27
N PRO A 35 -23.01 8.49 -36.88
CA PRO A 35 -21.78 7.87 -37.35
C PRO A 35 -21.06 8.67 -38.45
N GLU A 36 -21.83 9.37 -39.29
CA GLU A 36 -21.32 10.13 -40.46
C GLU A 36 -20.56 11.41 -40.09
N LEU A 37 -20.68 11.88 -38.85
CA LEU A 37 -20.04 13.12 -38.42
C LEU A 37 -18.52 12.97 -38.26
N SER A 38 -17.76 13.83 -38.93
CA SER A 38 -16.31 13.91 -38.75
C SER A 38 -15.95 14.41 -37.33
N CYS A 39 -14.76 14.05 -36.84
CA CYS A 39 -14.28 14.52 -35.53
C CYS A 39 -14.24 16.06 -35.42
N ARG A 40 -14.02 16.78 -36.54
CA ARG A 40 -14.08 18.26 -36.58
C ARG A 40 -15.50 18.79 -36.40
N ALA A 41 -16.50 18.12 -37.00
CA ALA A 41 -17.89 18.52 -36.85
C ALA A 41 -18.41 18.24 -35.44
N LEU A 42 -18.04 17.10 -34.84
CA LEU A 42 -18.33 16.80 -33.42
C LEU A 42 -17.71 17.82 -32.47
N ALA A 43 -16.44 18.19 -32.70
CA ALA A 43 -15.76 19.21 -31.91
C ALA A 43 -16.50 20.56 -31.95
N LYS A 44 -17.03 20.94 -33.12
CA LYS A 44 -17.84 22.15 -33.29
C LYS A 44 -19.16 22.08 -32.52
N SER A 45 -19.89 20.97 -32.62
CA SER A 45 -21.18 20.80 -31.92
C SER A 45 -21.03 20.78 -30.40
N LEU A 46 -19.97 20.15 -29.89
CA LEU A 46 -19.68 20.02 -28.46
C LEU A 46 -18.88 21.18 -27.87
N HIS A 47 -18.61 22.23 -28.67
CA HIS A 47 -17.82 23.39 -28.26
C HIS A 47 -16.49 22.98 -27.60
N THR A 48 -15.78 22.04 -28.23
CA THR A 48 -14.53 21.50 -27.70
C THR A 48 -13.46 21.39 -28.80
N SER A 49 -12.23 21.05 -28.41
CA SER A 49 -11.13 21.00 -29.38
C SER A 49 -11.16 19.67 -30.15
N PHE A 50 -10.71 19.71 -31.40
CA PHE A 50 -10.56 18.52 -32.23
C PHE A 50 -9.71 17.43 -31.56
N ARG A 51 -8.64 17.81 -30.84
CA ARG A 51 -7.78 16.86 -30.11
C ARG A 51 -8.57 16.09 -29.05
N VAL A 52 -9.38 16.79 -28.25
CA VAL A 52 -10.21 16.14 -27.21
C VAL A 52 -11.18 15.11 -27.82
N VAL A 53 -11.78 15.42 -28.97
CA VAL A 53 -12.67 14.49 -29.68
C VAL A 53 -11.90 13.32 -30.29
N SER A 54 -10.76 13.59 -30.93
CA SER A 54 -9.92 12.57 -31.53
C SER A 54 -9.45 11.56 -30.46
N ASP A 55 -8.86 12.06 -29.38
CA ASP A 55 -8.35 11.24 -28.27
C ASP A 55 -9.46 10.42 -27.63
N ALA A 56 -10.66 10.99 -27.48
CA ALA A 56 -11.81 10.29 -26.93
C ALA A 56 -12.27 9.11 -27.82
N LEU A 57 -12.07 9.18 -29.13
CA LEU A 57 -12.55 8.17 -30.08
C LEU A 57 -11.48 7.12 -30.46
N THR A 58 -10.19 7.43 -30.27
CA THR A 58 -9.07 6.52 -30.59
C THR A 58 -8.61 5.66 -29.42
N SER A 59 -8.88 6.05 -28.17
CA SER A 59 -8.54 5.22 -27.00
C SER A 59 -9.50 4.02 -26.88
N ASP A 60 -8.95 2.81 -26.76
CA ASP A 60 -9.71 1.56 -26.66
C ASP A 60 -10.79 1.60 -25.57
N ALA A 61 -11.94 0.97 -25.83
CA ALA A 61 -13.09 0.92 -24.93
C ALA A 61 -12.80 0.19 -23.59
N SER A 62 -11.65 -0.48 -23.46
CA SER A 62 -11.22 -1.17 -22.24
C SER A 62 -10.62 -0.26 -21.16
N GLU A 63 -10.33 1.01 -21.45
CA GLU A 63 -9.74 1.95 -20.47
C GLU A 63 -10.77 2.79 -19.67
N LEU A 64 -12.08 2.53 -19.80
CA LEU A 64 -13.14 3.34 -19.18
C LEU A 64 -13.87 2.71 -17.98
N VAL A 65 -13.29 1.69 -17.35
CA VAL A 65 -13.59 1.45 -15.94
C VAL A 65 -12.66 2.38 -15.16
N PRO A 66 -13.15 3.24 -14.24
CA PRO A 66 -12.26 3.85 -13.27
C PRO A 66 -11.67 2.69 -12.45
N THR A 67 -10.51 2.19 -12.87
CA THR A 67 -9.71 1.26 -12.08
C THR A 67 -9.07 2.10 -11.00
N ASN A 68 -9.90 2.59 -10.07
CA ASN A 68 -9.47 2.94 -8.75
C ASN A 68 -9.14 1.63 -8.02
N ARG A 69 -8.14 0.92 -8.56
CA ARG A 69 -7.54 -0.32 -8.09
C ARG A 69 -6.12 0.05 -7.66
N PRO A 70 -5.58 -0.57 -6.59
CA PRO A 70 -4.21 -0.32 -6.18
C PRO A 70 -3.25 -0.65 -7.32
N ALA A 71 -2.31 0.26 -7.58
CA ALA A 71 -1.29 0.05 -8.60
C ALA A 71 -0.27 -0.99 -8.11
N ILE A 72 0.00 -2.00 -8.94
CA ILE A 72 1.08 -2.96 -8.70
C ILE A 72 2.36 -2.41 -9.31
N ALA A 73 3.39 -2.27 -8.48
CA ALA A 73 4.75 -2.00 -8.92
C ALA A 73 5.58 -3.29 -8.82
N CYS A 74 6.36 -3.59 -9.86
CA CYS A 74 7.42 -4.59 -9.77
C CYS A 74 8.67 -3.91 -9.21
N PRO A 75 9.42 -4.52 -8.27
CA PRO A 75 10.72 -4.01 -7.87
C PRO A 75 11.64 -3.84 -9.07
N VAL A 76 12.32 -2.70 -9.14
CA VAL A 76 13.34 -2.40 -10.16
C VAL A 76 14.62 -2.08 -9.39
N PRO A 77 15.40 -3.10 -8.99
CA PRO A 77 16.58 -2.89 -8.18
C PRO A 77 17.55 -1.96 -8.88
N THR A 78 18.02 -0.94 -8.16
CA THR A 78 19.10 -0.08 -8.66
C THR A 78 20.36 -0.91 -8.86
N LYS A 79 21.18 -0.55 -9.86
CA LYS A 79 22.51 -1.17 -10.04
C LYS A 79 23.43 -0.96 -8.83
N GLU A 80 23.18 0.10 -8.06
CA GLU A 80 23.82 0.31 -6.76
C GLU A 80 23.33 -0.72 -5.75
N ALA A 81 24.23 -1.62 -5.36
CA ALA A 81 23.96 -2.61 -4.34
C ALA A 81 23.74 -1.93 -3.00
N LEU A 82 22.64 -2.27 -2.32
CA LEU A 82 22.42 -1.87 -0.94
C LEU A 82 23.50 -2.51 -0.06
N ALA A 83 24.32 -1.68 0.59
CA ALA A 83 25.32 -2.10 1.55
C ALA A 83 24.83 -1.81 2.98
N PRO A 84 24.09 -2.74 3.62
CA PRO A 84 23.60 -2.52 4.97
C PRO A 84 24.74 -2.49 5.97
N ARG A 85 24.61 -1.65 7.00
CA ARG A 85 25.57 -1.60 8.11
C ARG A 85 25.52 -2.92 8.90
N PRO A 86 26.61 -3.36 9.55
CA PRO A 86 26.65 -4.63 10.28
C PRO A 86 25.52 -4.81 11.30
N TYR A 87 25.16 -3.74 12.04
CA TYR A 87 24.04 -3.80 12.98
C TYR A 87 22.68 -3.99 12.29
N GLN A 88 22.49 -3.45 11.09
CA GLN A 88 21.24 -3.60 10.33
C GLN A 88 21.08 -5.05 9.85
N ALA A 89 22.16 -5.64 9.34
CA ALA A 89 22.19 -7.04 8.95
C ALA A 89 21.99 -7.98 10.15
N SER A 90 22.62 -7.67 11.29
CA SER A 90 22.44 -8.43 12.53
C SER A 90 21.00 -8.35 13.07
N ALA A 91 20.42 -7.15 13.09
CA ALA A 91 19.04 -6.92 13.52
C ALA A 91 18.04 -7.65 12.61
N ALA A 92 18.22 -7.60 11.29
CA ALA A 92 17.37 -8.32 10.34
C ALA A 92 17.50 -9.83 10.53
N ARG A 93 18.72 -10.35 10.75
CA ARG A 93 18.93 -11.79 11.00
C ARG A 93 18.20 -12.25 12.26
N ALA A 94 18.28 -11.46 13.35
CA ALA A 94 17.59 -11.77 14.59
C ALA A 94 16.07 -11.79 14.42
N SER A 95 15.51 -10.88 13.63
CA SER A 95 14.06 -10.78 13.42
C SER A 95 13.47 -11.88 12.54
N ILE A 96 14.26 -12.58 11.73
CA ILE A 96 13.76 -13.72 10.94
C ILE A 96 13.37 -14.91 11.85
N GLY A 97 14.17 -15.15 12.90
CA GLY A 97 14.01 -16.32 13.78
C GLY A 97 12.95 -16.16 14.86
N ARG A 98 12.58 -14.92 15.24
CA ARG A 98 11.62 -14.64 16.31
C ARG A 98 10.92 -13.30 16.11
N ASN A 99 9.73 -13.18 16.67
CA ASN A 99 9.03 -11.89 16.74
C ASN A 99 9.89 -10.91 17.52
N THR A 100 10.09 -9.72 16.98
CA THR A 100 11.13 -8.79 17.46
C THR A 100 10.61 -7.36 17.53
N LEU A 101 10.85 -6.69 18.65
CA LEU A 101 10.75 -5.23 18.79
C LEU A 101 12.14 -4.61 18.56
N LEU A 102 12.32 -3.98 17.41
CA LEU A 102 13.50 -3.24 17.03
C LEU A 102 13.41 -1.79 17.50
N VAL A 103 14.24 -1.46 18.48
CA VAL A 103 14.39 -0.09 18.98
C VAL A 103 15.65 0.53 18.38
N LEU A 104 15.48 1.46 17.45
CA LEU A 104 16.58 2.20 16.83
C LEU A 104 16.21 3.67 16.65
N PRO A 105 17.08 4.63 17.05
CA PRO A 105 16.89 6.05 16.76
C PRO A 105 16.51 6.37 15.30
N THR A 106 15.86 7.50 15.09
CA THR A 106 15.60 8.02 13.74
C THR A 106 16.91 8.25 12.99
N GLY A 107 16.88 8.10 11.66
CA GLY A 107 18.07 8.27 10.81
C GLY A 107 19.04 7.08 10.77
N LEU A 108 18.87 6.04 11.60
CA LEU A 108 19.70 4.81 11.55
C LEU A 108 19.18 3.73 10.58
N GLY A 109 18.20 4.07 9.74
CA GLY A 109 17.74 3.17 8.68
C GLY A 109 16.94 1.96 9.17
N LYS A 110 15.96 2.16 10.07
CA LYS A 110 14.98 1.13 10.46
C LYS A 110 14.36 0.44 9.23
N THR A 111 13.97 1.23 8.22
CA THR A 111 13.40 0.72 6.98
C THR A 111 14.34 -0.21 6.19
N ILE A 112 15.67 -0.04 6.31
CA ILE A 112 16.63 -0.98 5.70
C ILE A 112 16.58 -2.33 6.41
N VAL A 113 16.44 -2.35 7.73
CA VAL A 113 16.25 -3.58 8.50
C VAL A 113 14.95 -4.28 8.09
N ALA A 114 13.85 -3.52 7.95
CA ALA A 114 12.59 -4.05 7.43
C ALA A 114 12.73 -4.65 6.03
N LEU A 115 13.42 -3.97 5.12
CA LEU A 115 13.65 -4.48 3.77
C LEU A 115 14.39 -5.83 3.80
N LEU A 116 15.49 -5.93 4.54
CA LEU A 116 16.27 -7.16 4.66
C LEU A 116 15.45 -8.31 5.29
N HIS A 117 14.65 -7.97 6.31
CA HIS A 117 13.74 -8.90 6.96
C HIS A 117 12.69 -9.45 5.98
N VAL A 118 11.94 -8.55 5.34
CA VAL A 118 10.89 -8.92 4.37
C VAL A 118 11.48 -9.72 3.21
N GLN A 119 12.66 -9.32 2.73
CA GLN A 119 13.34 -10.05 1.66
C GLN A 119 13.63 -11.49 2.07
N ALA A 120 14.13 -11.72 3.28
CA ALA A 120 14.41 -13.06 3.77
C ALA A 120 13.13 -13.90 3.97
N ILE A 121 12.07 -13.31 4.53
CA ILE A 121 10.78 -14.01 4.76
C ILE A 121 10.09 -14.36 3.43
N LEU A 122 10.02 -13.43 2.48
CA LEU A 122 9.41 -13.70 1.18
C LEU A 122 10.24 -14.70 0.35
N SER A 123 11.56 -14.73 0.52
CA SER A 123 12.43 -15.68 -0.19
C SER A 123 12.30 -17.11 0.33
N SER A 124 11.91 -17.30 1.59
CA SER A 124 11.71 -18.63 2.18
C SER A 124 10.35 -19.25 1.86
N ALA A 125 9.42 -18.49 1.26
CA ALA A 125 8.09 -18.95 0.88
C ALA A 125 7.89 -18.96 -0.65
N PRO A 126 7.12 -19.90 -1.22
CA PRO A 126 6.77 -19.89 -2.65
C PRO A 126 5.83 -18.73 -3.00
N ALA A 127 4.94 -18.35 -2.09
CA ALA A 127 4.00 -17.26 -2.18
C ALA A 127 3.67 -16.74 -0.78
N GLY A 128 3.16 -15.52 -0.68
CA GLY A 128 2.76 -14.93 0.59
C GLY A 128 2.73 -13.40 0.56
N ILE A 129 2.02 -12.84 1.53
CA ILE A 129 1.85 -11.40 1.73
C ILE A 129 2.64 -11.01 2.98
N SER A 130 3.54 -10.04 2.81
CA SER A 130 4.13 -9.26 3.89
C SER A 130 3.40 -7.92 4.00
N LEU A 131 2.89 -7.61 5.18
CA LEU A 131 2.20 -6.36 5.48
C LEU A 131 3.17 -5.36 6.09
N MET A 132 3.48 -4.28 5.39
CA MET A 132 4.21 -3.13 5.93
C MET A 132 3.21 -2.07 6.38
N MET A 133 3.01 -1.96 7.69
CA MET A 133 2.07 -1.03 8.30
C MET A 133 2.76 0.22 8.82
N ALA A 134 2.24 1.39 8.46
CA ALA A 134 2.71 2.70 8.93
C ALA A 134 1.53 3.68 9.14
N PRO A 135 1.66 4.70 10.00
CA PRO A 135 0.52 5.50 10.42
C PRO A 135 0.00 6.47 9.34
N THR A 136 0.79 6.79 8.31
CA THR A 136 0.42 7.77 7.29
C THR A 136 0.73 7.30 5.86
N LYS A 137 -0.07 7.76 4.89
CA LYS A 137 0.15 7.50 3.45
C LYS A 137 1.52 7.97 2.98
N ALA A 138 2.04 9.08 3.53
CA ALA A 138 3.36 9.61 3.18
C ALA A 138 4.47 8.62 3.56
N LEU A 139 4.41 8.02 4.76
CA LEU A 139 5.36 7.00 5.19
C LEU A 139 5.26 5.72 4.33
N LEU A 140 4.04 5.30 4.00
CA LEU A 140 3.83 4.14 3.12
C LEU A 140 4.47 4.32 1.74
N VAL A 141 4.33 5.51 1.15
CA VAL A 141 4.98 5.85 -0.13
C VAL A 141 6.50 5.81 0.01
N GLN A 142 7.05 6.41 1.07
CA GLN A 142 8.49 6.40 1.34
C GLN A 142 9.05 4.99 1.48
N HIS A 143 8.37 4.14 2.26
CA HIS A 143 8.76 2.74 2.44
C HIS A 143 8.67 1.97 1.12
N ARG A 144 7.57 2.12 0.37
CA ARG A 144 7.39 1.49 -0.95
C ARG A 144 8.49 1.88 -1.92
N ASP A 145 8.84 3.16 -2.00
CA ASP A 145 9.86 3.66 -2.93
C ASP A 145 11.28 3.15 -2.57
N LEU A 146 11.56 2.93 -1.28
CA LEU A 146 12.79 2.24 -0.85
C LEU A 146 12.77 0.77 -1.29
N PHE A 147 11.65 0.07 -1.06
CA PHE A 147 11.51 -1.34 -1.46
C PHE A 147 11.55 -1.51 -2.97
N GLN A 148 10.95 -0.60 -3.73
CA GLN A 148 10.97 -0.63 -5.19
C GLN A 148 12.39 -0.56 -5.75
N ARG A 149 13.29 0.19 -5.08
CA ARG A 149 14.69 0.36 -5.49
C ARG A 149 15.62 -0.76 -5.03
N HIS A 150 15.27 -1.52 -4.00
CA HIS A 150 16.23 -2.41 -3.35
C HIS A 150 15.72 -3.83 -3.07
N LEU A 151 14.41 -4.10 -3.18
CA LEU A 151 13.90 -5.47 -3.00
C LEU A 151 14.32 -6.32 -4.20
N ALA A 152 15.18 -7.30 -3.96
CA ALA A 152 15.76 -8.15 -5.00
C ALA A 152 15.09 -9.53 -5.03
N ILE A 153 13.76 -9.56 -5.19
CA ILE A 153 12.99 -10.80 -5.35
C ILE A 153 12.33 -10.84 -6.72
N PRO A 154 12.77 -11.73 -7.63
CA PRO A 154 12.14 -11.90 -8.94
C PRO A 154 10.64 -12.23 -8.80
N GLY A 155 9.81 -11.52 -9.56
CA GLY A 155 8.36 -11.73 -9.57
C GLY A 155 7.63 -11.24 -8.32
N ALA A 156 8.30 -10.57 -7.38
CA ALA A 156 7.62 -9.93 -6.27
C ALA A 156 6.78 -8.72 -6.75
N ALA A 157 5.67 -8.48 -6.07
CA ALA A 157 4.81 -7.33 -6.31
C ALA A 157 4.79 -6.40 -5.10
N LEU A 158 4.73 -5.10 -5.35
CA LEU A 158 4.60 -4.05 -4.34
C LEU A 158 3.30 -3.29 -4.62
N ALA A 159 2.51 -3.00 -3.59
CA ALA A 159 1.34 -2.14 -3.74
C ALA A 159 1.03 -1.36 -2.48
N ILE A 160 0.56 -0.12 -2.66
CA ILE A 160 -0.02 0.67 -1.59
C ILE A 160 -1.53 0.49 -1.65
N VAL A 161 -2.14 0.07 -0.55
CA VAL A 161 -3.59 -0.04 -0.46
C VAL A 161 -4.10 0.93 0.59
N ASP A 162 -4.96 1.85 0.15
CA ASP A 162 -5.54 2.90 0.98
C ASP A 162 -7.08 2.95 0.85
N GLY A 163 -7.68 3.88 1.58
CA GLY A 163 -9.13 4.10 1.59
C GLY A 163 -9.70 4.75 0.33
N GLU A 164 -8.87 5.15 -0.64
CA GLU A 164 -9.37 5.76 -1.88
C GLU A 164 -9.96 4.68 -2.80
N THR A 165 -9.42 3.46 -2.77
CA THR A 165 -9.88 2.30 -3.56
C THR A 165 -11.21 1.77 -3.01
N THR A 166 -12.19 1.50 -3.89
CA THR A 166 -13.49 0.95 -3.47
C THR A 166 -13.35 -0.47 -2.88
N PRO A 167 -14.24 -0.88 -1.95
CA PRO A 167 -14.22 -2.22 -1.37
C PRO A 167 -14.17 -3.38 -2.38
N ASP A 168 -14.97 -3.32 -3.45
CA ASP A 168 -15.02 -4.39 -4.47
C ASP A 168 -13.75 -4.43 -5.31
N ASN A 169 -13.16 -3.27 -5.61
CA ASN A 169 -11.87 -3.19 -6.28
C ASN A 169 -10.76 -3.76 -5.39
N ARG A 170 -10.77 -3.52 -4.08
CA ARG A 170 -9.81 -4.13 -3.15
C ARG A 170 -9.93 -5.65 -3.11
N ARG A 171 -11.15 -6.19 -3.04
CA ARG A 171 -11.36 -7.65 -3.07
C ARG A 171 -10.82 -8.27 -4.36
N THR A 172 -11.17 -7.70 -5.51
CA THR A 172 -10.69 -8.17 -6.82
C THR A 172 -9.17 -8.06 -6.93
N PHE A 173 -8.61 -6.98 -6.40
CA PHE A 173 -7.18 -6.76 -6.32
C PHE A 173 -6.50 -7.86 -5.50
N TYR A 174 -6.94 -8.14 -4.26
CA TYR A 174 -6.35 -9.19 -3.44
C TYR A 174 -6.43 -10.58 -4.09
N GLN A 175 -7.54 -10.90 -4.76
CA GLN A 175 -7.66 -12.15 -5.53
C GLN A 175 -6.62 -12.25 -6.65
N SER A 176 -6.30 -11.14 -7.33
CA SER A 176 -5.27 -11.11 -8.38
C SER A 176 -3.83 -11.32 -7.86
N LEU A 177 -3.63 -11.29 -6.54
CA LEU A 177 -2.34 -11.52 -5.88
C LEU A 177 -2.12 -12.98 -5.47
N ALA A 178 -3.11 -13.84 -5.64
CA ALA A 178 -3.01 -15.25 -5.26
C ALA A 178 -1.79 -15.92 -5.89
N GLY A 179 -1.04 -16.68 -5.09
CA GLY A 179 0.17 -17.39 -5.54
C GLY A 179 1.40 -16.51 -5.80
N LYS A 180 1.35 -15.21 -5.47
CA LYS A 180 2.50 -14.29 -5.64
C LYS A 180 3.18 -13.98 -4.30
N ARG A 181 4.44 -13.53 -4.37
CA ARG A 181 5.13 -12.88 -3.26
C ARG A 181 4.82 -11.39 -3.31
N VAL A 182 4.20 -10.85 -2.26
CA VAL A 182 3.71 -9.46 -2.29
C VAL A 182 4.08 -8.74 -1.01
N VAL A 183 4.48 -7.47 -1.15
CA VAL A 183 4.54 -6.52 -0.03
C VAL A 183 3.40 -5.53 -0.19
N LEU A 184 2.50 -5.48 0.79
CA LEU A 184 1.42 -4.51 0.84
C LEU A 184 1.75 -3.42 1.87
N PHE A 185 1.75 -2.18 1.41
CA PHE A 185 1.95 -1.00 2.24
C PHE A 185 0.58 -0.42 2.59
N MET A 186 0.19 -0.50 3.87
CA MET A 186 -1.18 -0.20 4.29
C MET A 186 -1.20 0.53 5.62
N THR A 187 -2.22 1.36 5.86
CA THR A 187 -2.45 1.85 7.21
C THR A 187 -3.04 0.73 8.08
N PRO A 188 -2.74 0.69 9.39
CA PRO A 188 -3.28 -0.32 10.31
C PRO A 188 -4.81 -0.43 10.25
N GLN A 189 -5.49 0.71 10.16
CA GLN A 189 -6.95 0.79 10.05
C GLN A 189 -7.47 0.13 8.78
N THR A 190 -6.76 0.29 7.66
CA THR A 190 -7.16 -0.34 6.38
C THR A 190 -7.01 -1.85 6.47
N VAL A 191 -5.91 -2.34 7.05
CA VAL A 191 -5.67 -3.78 7.27
C VAL A 191 -6.76 -4.35 8.18
N GLN A 192 -7.00 -3.73 9.34
CA GLN A 192 -8.03 -4.14 10.29
C GLN A 192 -9.39 -4.28 9.59
N HIS A 193 -9.85 -3.22 8.91
CA HIS A 193 -11.15 -3.22 8.25
C HIS A 193 -11.26 -4.25 7.13
N ASP A 194 -10.18 -4.51 6.38
CA ASP A 194 -10.21 -5.48 5.29
C ASP A 194 -10.11 -6.93 5.79
N LEU A 195 -9.47 -7.17 6.94
CA LEU A 195 -9.52 -8.46 7.64
C LEU A 195 -10.93 -8.73 8.21
N GLU A 196 -11.49 -7.80 8.98
CA GLU A 196 -12.83 -7.93 9.57
C GLU A 196 -13.93 -8.16 8.54
N LYS A 197 -13.80 -7.55 7.35
CA LYS A 197 -14.76 -7.70 6.24
C LYS A 197 -14.43 -8.86 5.31
N GLY A 198 -13.42 -9.67 5.63
CA GLY A 198 -13.03 -10.85 4.83
C GLY A 198 -12.62 -10.51 3.39
N ARG A 199 -12.00 -9.34 3.17
CA ARG A 199 -11.47 -8.94 1.86
C ARG A 199 -10.03 -9.38 1.68
N LEU A 200 -9.20 -9.12 2.69
CA LEU A 200 -7.80 -9.51 2.68
C LEU A 200 -7.69 -11.00 3.08
N PRO A 201 -7.10 -11.87 2.25
CA PRO A 201 -6.96 -13.29 2.57
C PRO A 201 -5.94 -13.49 3.69
N ARG A 202 -6.43 -13.63 4.92
CA ARG A 202 -5.60 -13.75 6.12
C ARG A 202 -4.63 -14.94 6.08
N GLU A 203 -5.02 -16.02 5.42
CA GLU A 203 -4.22 -17.24 5.26
C GLU A 203 -2.98 -17.01 4.38
N ALA A 204 -2.98 -15.96 3.55
CA ALA A 204 -1.83 -15.59 2.74
C ALA A 204 -0.83 -14.68 3.48
N ILE A 205 -1.17 -14.16 4.66
CA ILE A 205 -0.31 -13.25 5.43
C ILE A 205 0.72 -14.09 6.20
N ILE A 206 1.98 -13.95 5.83
CA ILE A 206 3.10 -14.68 6.45
C ILE A 206 3.99 -13.77 7.29
N ASP A 207 3.85 -12.46 7.14
CA ASP A 207 4.74 -11.46 7.73
C ASP A 207 4.02 -10.15 8.03
N LEU A 208 4.39 -9.54 9.17
CA LEU A 208 3.82 -8.31 9.69
C LEU A 208 4.96 -7.38 10.14
N VAL A 209 5.20 -6.33 9.37
CA VAL A 209 6.12 -5.25 9.73
C VAL A 209 5.33 -4.07 10.27
N VAL A 210 5.61 -3.68 11.51
CA VAL A 210 4.92 -2.62 12.24
C VAL A 210 5.87 -1.44 12.41
N ASP A 211 5.70 -0.38 11.63
CA ASP A 211 6.41 0.89 11.83
C ASP A 211 5.68 1.77 12.86
N GLU A 212 6.44 2.54 13.62
CA GLU A 212 5.95 3.30 14.80
C GLU A 212 5.21 2.43 15.83
N ALA A 213 5.82 1.29 16.18
CA ALA A 213 5.23 0.27 17.05
C ALA A 213 4.81 0.76 18.46
N HIS A 214 5.29 1.93 18.90
CA HIS A 214 4.84 2.53 20.15
C HIS A 214 3.34 2.88 20.16
N HIS A 215 2.70 2.93 18.98
CA HIS A 215 1.25 3.06 18.85
C HIS A 215 0.47 1.75 19.10
N ALA A 216 1.13 0.57 19.11
CA ALA A 216 0.48 -0.74 19.24
C ALA A 216 0.02 -1.04 20.67
N THR A 217 -0.92 -0.22 21.12
CA THR A 217 -1.50 -0.21 22.45
C THR A 217 -2.82 -0.97 22.41
N ARG A 218 -3.37 -1.36 23.56
CA ARG A 218 -4.62 -2.13 23.57
C ARG A 218 -5.74 -1.34 22.88
N GLY A 219 -6.39 -1.97 21.90
CA GLY A 219 -7.46 -1.35 21.11
C GLY A 219 -6.98 -0.48 19.95
N ASP A 220 -5.67 -0.24 19.83
CA ASP A 220 -5.11 0.39 18.64
C ASP A 220 -5.19 -0.58 17.44
N PRO A 221 -5.49 -0.09 16.22
CA PRO A 221 -5.55 -0.91 15.01
C PRO A 221 -4.33 -1.81 14.78
N TYR A 222 -3.11 -1.39 15.17
CA TYR A 222 -1.93 -2.26 15.11
C TYR A 222 -2.10 -3.53 15.94
N ALA A 223 -2.54 -3.39 17.19
CA ALA A 223 -2.77 -4.51 18.10
C ALA A 223 -3.97 -5.35 17.68
N LEU A 224 -5.03 -4.72 17.16
CA LEU A 224 -6.23 -5.41 16.69
C LEU A 224 -5.95 -6.29 15.47
N VAL A 225 -5.10 -5.85 14.54
CA VAL A 225 -4.66 -6.67 13.40
C VAL A 225 -3.97 -7.95 13.88
N TYR A 226 -3.01 -7.83 14.81
CA TYR A 226 -2.31 -9.00 15.33
C TYR A 226 -3.25 -9.95 16.10
N THR A 227 -4.12 -9.37 16.94
CA THR A 227 -5.13 -10.12 17.71
C THR A 227 -6.05 -10.91 16.80
N TYR A 228 -6.59 -10.28 15.76
CA TYR A 228 -7.45 -10.91 14.76
C TYR A 228 -6.74 -12.10 14.08
N LEU A 229 -5.49 -11.92 13.64
CA LEU A 229 -4.73 -13.00 12.99
C LEU A 229 -4.53 -14.18 13.93
N ARG A 230 -4.17 -13.91 15.19
CA ARG A 230 -3.97 -14.93 16.21
C ARG A 230 -5.26 -15.70 16.54
N GLU A 231 -6.39 -15.00 16.68
CA GLU A 231 -7.71 -15.61 16.91
C GLU A 231 -8.14 -16.54 15.77
N HIS A 232 -7.65 -16.27 14.56
CA HIS A 232 -7.84 -17.13 13.38
C HIS A 232 -6.69 -18.11 13.13
N HIS A 233 -5.86 -18.39 14.15
CA HIS A 233 -4.74 -19.33 14.10
C HIS A 233 -3.67 -19.00 13.04
N ILE A 234 -3.58 -17.74 12.62
CA ILE A 234 -2.52 -17.24 11.75
C ILE A 234 -1.39 -16.71 12.63
N GLN A 235 -0.18 -17.20 12.40
CA GLN A 235 1.01 -16.82 13.15
C GLN A 235 2.04 -16.18 12.20
N PRO A 236 1.85 -14.91 11.81
CA PRO A 236 2.82 -14.23 10.95
C PRO A 236 4.12 -14.01 11.73
N ARG A 237 5.24 -13.91 11.00
CA ARG A 237 6.45 -13.32 11.60
C ARG A 237 6.19 -11.84 11.88
N VAL A 238 6.62 -11.35 13.04
CA VAL A 238 6.43 -9.93 13.42
C VAL A 238 7.78 -9.22 13.58
N LEU A 239 7.96 -8.14 12.83
CA LEU A 239 9.01 -7.14 13.07
C LEU A 239 8.35 -5.81 13.43
N ALA A 240 8.40 -5.47 14.70
CA ALA A 240 7.96 -4.18 15.20
C ALA A 240 9.15 -3.22 15.28
N MET A 241 8.99 -1.97 14.85
CA MET A 241 10.06 -0.99 14.79
C MET A 241 9.61 0.33 15.41
N THR A 242 10.47 0.94 16.23
CA THR A 242 10.21 2.26 16.81
C THR A 242 11.52 2.95 17.18
N ALA A 243 11.52 4.29 17.22
CA ALA A 243 12.61 5.06 17.81
C ALA A 243 12.52 5.12 19.34
N SER A 244 11.30 5.10 19.87
CA SER A 244 10.97 5.30 21.27
C SER A 244 9.81 4.37 21.63
N PRO A 245 10.05 3.24 22.31
CA PRO A 245 9.03 2.21 22.54
C PRO A 245 8.02 2.56 23.65
N GLY A 246 8.28 3.61 24.43
CA GLY A 246 7.42 4.08 25.52
C GLY A 246 8.25 4.74 26.61
N GLU A 247 7.59 5.47 27.51
CA GLU A 247 8.24 6.16 28.64
C GLU A 247 8.44 5.26 29.86
N THR A 248 7.71 4.13 29.94
CA THR A 248 7.78 3.18 31.06
C THR A 248 8.04 1.77 30.55
N GLU A 249 8.72 0.95 31.36
CA GLU A 249 8.97 -0.46 31.06
C GLU A 249 7.67 -1.23 30.84
N GLN A 250 6.65 -0.99 31.67
CA GLN A 250 5.33 -1.60 31.51
C GLN A 250 4.72 -1.30 30.14
N ARG A 251 4.90 -0.07 29.64
CA ARG A 251 4.38 0.30 28.32
C ARG A 251 5.07 -0.46 27.19
N ILE A 252 6.37 -0.70 27.31
CA ILE A 252 7.14 -1.48 26.35
C ILE A 252 6.68 -2.94 26.37
N ILE A 253 6.50 -3.51 27.57
CA ILE A 253 5.97 -4.86 27.76
C ILE A 253 4.58 -5.00 27.13
N ASP A 254 3.68 -4.03 27.34
CA ASP A 254 2.34 -4.04 26.76
C ASP A 254 2.40 -4.05 25.23
N VAL A 255 3.25 -3.21 24.63
CA VAL A 255 3.45 -3.17 23.17
C VAL A 255 3.95 -4.51 22.64
N CYS A 256 4.95 -5.10 23.31
CA CYS A 256 5.46 -6.44 22.96
C CYS A 256 4.34 -7.48 22.99
N GLN A 257 3.58 -7.55 24.08
CA GLN A 257 2.50 -8.53 24.26
C GLN A 257 1.38 -8.36 23.23
N ASN A 258 1.00 -7.11 22.93
CA ASN A 258 -0.04 -6.79 21.93
C ASN A 258 0.34 -7.22 20.50
N LEU A 259 1.65 -7.39 20.23
CA LEU A 259 2.19 -7.84 18.95
C LEU A 259 2.75 -9.26 19.01
N GLY A 260 2.52 -9.99 20.11
CA GLY A 260 3.02 -11.36 20.32
C GLY A 260 4.54 -11.48 20.27
N ILE A 261 5.22 -10.47 20.77
CA ILE A 261 6.66 -10.45 21.00
C ILE A 261 6.89 -10.83 22.45
N ASN A 262 7.78 -11.78 22.70
CA ASN A 262 8.22 -12.12 24.05
C ASN A 262 9.27 -11.07 24.46
N PRO A 263 8.98 -10.22 25.47
CA PRO A 263 9.89 -9.19 25.94
C PRO A 263 11.16 -9.78 26.61
#